data_AF-A0A6G7WEE6-F1
#
_entry.id   AF-A0A6G7WEE6-F1
#
_cell.length_a   1.000
_cell.length_b   1.000
_cell.length_c   1.000
_cell.angle_alpha   90.00
_cell.angle_beta   90.00
_cell.angle_gamma   90.00
#
_symmetry.space_group_name_H-M   'P 1'
#
loop_
_entity.id
_entity.type
_entity.pdbx_description
1 polymer ?
#
loop_
_entity_poly.entity_id
_entity_poly.type
_entity_poly.pdbx_seq_one_letter_code
_entity_poly.pdbx_strand_id
1 'polypeptide(L)'
;MRNNMIERITDTMNALHFPCEWRIQWFEREQKIEIILMLEVQAPENTKLTDKYQSVNSSDHFVFEDVVLLFHPNLGVLKDDNYLATIAFDDEKGVSGGLIDAICKTMRLVIGEAVVELEEFLMSDAYDHFEIKWNNQNYLSTLQTLKDTSRFDTSIYSYPSELPEGVVKNNEVE
;
A
#
# COMPACT_ATOMS: atom_id res chain seq x y z
N MET A 1 21.47 15.04 2.20
CA MET A 1 20.40 14.05 2.47
C MET A 1 19.79 13.73 1.12
N ARG A 2 19.84 12.45 0.72
CA ARG A 2 18.97 12.00 -0.36
C ARG A 2 17.55 12.13 0.19
N ASN A 3 16.64 12.68 -0.61
CA ASN A 3 15.29 13.06 -0.20
C ASN A 3 14.36 12.44 -1.23
N ASN A 4 14.28 11.11 -1.22
CA ASN A 4 13.53 10.36 -2.22
C ASN A 4 12.19 9.85 -1.68
N MET A 5 11.33 9.44 -2.61
CA MET A 5 9.97 8.98 -2.28
C MET A 5 9.96 7.80 -1.30
N ILE A 6 10.87 6.83 -1.46
CA ILE A 6 10.89 5.62 -0.63
C ILE A 6 11.32 5.95 0.80
N GLU A 7 12.37 6.75 0.98
CA GLU A 7 12.79 7.22 2.32
C GLU A 7 11.64 7.94 3.03
N ARG A 8 10.95 8.84 2.31
CA ARG A 8 9.82 9.58 2.87
C ARG A 8 8.64 8.66 3.21
N ILE A 9 8.28 7.71 2.34
CA ILE A 9 7.22 6.72 2.63
C ILE A 9 7.57 5.93 3.90
N THR A 10 8.79 5.40 3.96
CA THR A 10 9.31 4.64 5.12
C THR A 10 9.20 5.43 6.41
N ASP A 11 9.71 6.67 6.43
CA ASP A 11 9.64 7.54 7.61
C ASP A 11 8.20 7.83 8.03
N THR A 12 7.30 8.03 7.06
CA THR A 12 5.88 8.28 7.31
C THR A 12 5.20 7.07 7.94
N MET A 13 5.40 5.88 7.35
CA MET A 13 4.78 4.64 7.82
C MET A 13 5.28 4.27 9.21
N ASN A 14 6.57 4.46 9.49
CA ASN A 14 7.16 4.29 10.81
C ASN A 14 6.55 5.25 11.84
N ALA A 15 6.44 6.55 11.50
CA ALA A 15 5.85 7.55 12.38
C ALA A 15 4.35 7.32 12.64
N LEU A 16 3.66 6.67 11.71
CA LEU A 16 2.23 6.34 11.81
C LEU A 16 1.96 5.07 12.63
N HIS A 17 2.99 4.31 13.01
CA HIS A 17 2.86 3.01 13.68
C HIS A 17 1.88 2.10 12.94
N PHE A 18 2.28 1.69 11.74
CA PHE A 18 1.45 0.88 10.86
C PHE A 18 0.98 -0.42 11.53
N PRO A 19 -0.31 -0.78 11.46
CA PRO A 19 -0.86 -1.93 12.18
C PRO A 19 -0.61 -3.28 11.50
N CYS A 20 0.31 -3.32 10.54
CA CYS A 20 0.71 -4.53 9.84
C CYS A 20 2.18 -4.45 9.44
N GLU A 21 2.78 -5.59 9.09
CA GLU A 21 4.07 -5.56 8.40
C GLU A 21 3.89 -5.02 6.98
N TRP A 22 4.95 -4.41 6.45
CA TRP A 22 4.94 -3.87 5.10
C TRP A 22 6.35 -3.92 4.50
N ARG A 23 6.42 -3.97 3.18
CA ARG A 23 7.68 -3.88 2.43
C ARG A 23 7.50 -3.03 1.20
N ILE A 24 8.60 -2.45 0.72
CA ILE A 24 8.61 -1.68 -0.52
C ILE A 24 9.36 -2.47 -1.59
N GLN A 25 8.74 -2.59 -2.77
CA GLN A 25 9.39 -3.04 -3.99
C GLN A 25 9.60 -1.88 -4.93
N TRP A 26 10.80 -1.80 -5.50
CA TRP A 26 11.22 -0.72 -6.38
C TRP A 26 11.55 -1.25 -7.78
N PHE A 27 10.93 -0.62 -8.78
CA PHE A 27 11.02 -0.98 -10.19
C PHE A 27 11.69 0.15 -10.97
N GLU A 28 13.03 0.14 -10.94
CA GLU A 28 13.89 1.24 -11.42
C GLU A 28 13.56 1.69 -12.86
N ARG A 29 13.28 0.74 -13.76
CA ARG A 29 13.07 1.03 -15.20
C ARG A 29 11.65 1.48 -15.48
N GLU A 30 10.68 0.88 -14.81
CA GLU A 30 9.25 1.11 -15.00
C GLU A 30 8.79 2.37 -14.25
N GLN A 31 9.65 2.95 -13.43
CA GLN A 31 9.33 4.09 -12.56
C GLN A 31 8.10 3.82 -11.68
N LYS A 32 8.05 2.61 -11.11
CA LYS A 32 7.01 2.16 -10.18
C LYS A 32 7.61 1.91 -8.79
N ILE A 33 6.76 2.06 -7.78
CA ILE A 33 7.00 1.68 -6.39
C ILE A 33 5.76 0.95 -5.91
N GLU A 34 5.93 -0.26 -5.39
CA GLU A 34 4.86 -1.01 -4.76
C GLU A 34 5.06 -1.01 -3.25
N ILE A 35 4.00 -0.67 -2.53
CA ILE A 35 3.92 -0.79 -1.07
C ILE A 35 3.07 -2.03 -0.80
N ILE A 36 3.72 -3.09 -0.32
CA ILE A 36 3.08 -4.37 -0.04
C ILE A 36 2.72 -4.39 1.44
N LEU A 37 1.44 -4.58 1.73
CA LEU A 37 0.84 -4.64 3.06
C LEU A 37 0.59 -6.11 3.40
N MET A 38 1.07 -6.56 4.56
CA MET A 38 1.10 -7.97 4.95
C MET A 38 0.34 -8.15 6.26
N LEU A 39 -0.85 -8.74 6.17
CA LEU A 39 -1.67 -9.12 7.32
C LEU A 39 -1.38 -10.56 7.72
N GLU A 40 -0.91 -10.76 8.95
CA GLU A 40 -0.84 -12.10 9.54
C GLU A 40 -2.24 -12.63 9.79
N VAL A 41 -2.49 -13.86 9.34
CA VAL A 41 -3.78 -14.53 9.47
C VAL A 41 -3.62 -15.78 10.31
N GLN A 42 -4.35 -15.83 11.42
CA GLN A 42 -4.46 -17.02 12.27
C GLN A 42 -5.89 -17.56 12.17
N ALA A 43 -6.12 -18.44 11.20
CA ALA A 43 -7.41 -19.06 10.98
C ALA A 43 -7.70 -20.14 12.06
N PRO A 44 -8.98 -20.43 12.35
CA PRO A 44 -9.34 -21.60 13.16
C PRO A 44 -8.83 -22.90 12.53
N GLU A 45 -8.52 -23.90 13.35
CA GLU A 45 -7.97 -25.17 12.87
C GLU A 45 -8.83 -25.80 11.77
N ASN A 46 -8.20 -26.27 10.70
CA ASN A 46 -8.84 -26.90 9.53
C ASN A 46 -9.72 -25.95 8.70
N THR A 47 -9.64 -24.63 8.91
CA THR A 47 -10.29 -23.66 8.02
C THR A 47 -9.63 -23.70 6.65
N LYS A 48 -10.45 -23.86 5.60
CA LYS A 48 -9.99 -23.85 4.21
C LYS A 48 -10.41 -22.56 3.53
N LEU A 49 -9.43 -21.71 3.29
CA LEU A 49 -9.57 -20.46 2.57
C LEU A 49 -8.92 -20.61 1.21
N THR A 50 -9.56 -20.03 0.20
CA THR A 50 -9.09 -20.08 -1.19
C THR A 50 -8.85 -18.67 -1.68
N ASP A 51 -7.67 -18.41 -2.25
CA ASP A 51 -7.36 -17.10 -2.84
C ASP A 51 -7.98 -16.94 -4.25
N LYS A 52 -7.78 -15.76 -4.85
CA LYS A 52 -8.27 -15.46 -6.21
C LYS A 52 -7.66 -16.35 -7.31
N TYR A 53 -6.57 -17.06 -7.02
CA TYR A 53 -5.88 -17.98 -7.92
C TYR A 53 -6.22 -19.45 -7.64
N GLN A 54 -7.23 -19.72 -6.82
CA GLN A 54 -7.66 -21.06 -6.42
C GLN A 54 -6.63 -21.82 -5.58
N SER A 55 -5.67 -21.11 -4.98
CA SER A 55 -4.74 -21.68 -4.01
C SER A 55 -5.41 -21.79 -2.65
N VAL A 56 -5.29 -22.95 -2.03
CA VAL A 56 -5.82 -23.21 -0.68
C VAL A 56 -4.71 -23.01 0.33
N ASN A 57 -5.01 -22.36 1.46
CA ASN A 57 -4.05 -22.21 2.54
C ASN A 57 -3.48 -23.57 2.99
N SER A 58 -2.15 -23.65 3.13
CA SER A 58 -1.45 -24.88 3.54
C SER A 58 -1.31 -25.01 5.07
N SER A 59 -1.67 -23.96 5.79
CA SER A 59 -1.48 -23.79 7.23
C SER A 59 -2.60 -22.91 7.77
N ASP A 60 -2.91 -23.08 9.06
CA ASP A 60 -3.83 -22.20 9.79
C ASP A 60 -3.19 -20.84 10.11
N HIS A 61 -1.86 -20.74 9.99
CA HIS A 61 -1.13 -19.47 10.03
C HIS A 61 -0.53 -19.17 8.65
N PHE A 62 -0.92 -18.05 8.05
CA PHE A 62 -0.43 -17.58 6.74
C PHE A 62 -0.48 -16.04 6.66
N VAL A 63 -0.03 -15.47 5.53
CA VAL A 63 -0.04 -14.02 5.29
C VAL A 63 -0.99 -13.70 4.13
N PHE A 64 -1.87 -12.72 4.35
CA PHE A 64 -2.64 -12.07 3.29
C PHE A 64 -1.88 -10.81 2.83
N GLU A 65 -1.60 -10.71 1.53
CA GLU A 65 -0.89 -9.59 0.94
C GLU A 65 -1.80 -8.76 0.02
N ASP A 66 -1.68 -7.45 0.09
CA ASP A 66 -2.27 -6.52 -0.89
C ASP A 66 -1.32 -5.35 -1.16
N VAL A 67 -1.51 -4.66 -2.28
CA VAL A 67 -0.49 -3.77 -2.85
C VAL A 67 -1.05 -2.41 -3.25
N VAL A 68 -0.40 -1.34 -2.80
CA VAL A 68 -0.61 0.02 -3.33
C VAL A 68 0.53 0.37 -4.29
N LEU A 69 0.18 0.67 -5.53
CA LEU A 69 1.12 1.04 -6.59
C LEU A 69 1.22 2.56 -6.69
N LEU A 70 2.44 3.08 -6.60
CA LEU A 70 2.79 4.43 -7.04
C LEU A 70 3.52 4.35 -8.37
N PHE A 71 3.13 5.17 -9.35
CA PHE A 71 3.68 5.07 -10.70
C PHE A 71 3.85 6.43 -11.39
N HIS A 72 4.80 6.51 -12.32
CA HIS A 72 5.03 7.73 -13.09
C HIS A 72 3.88 8.02 -14.07
N PRO A 73 3.37 9.27 -14.16
CA PRO A 73 2.16 9.60 -14.93
C PRO A 73 2.23 9.33 -16.43
N ASN A 74 3.43 9.22 -17.01
CA ASN A 74 3.63 8.85 -18.43
C ASN A 74 3.12 7.44 -18.78
N LEU A 75 2.94 6.55 -17.79
CA LEU A 75 2.35 5.23 -17.99
C LEU A 75 0.83 5.28 -18.23
N GLY A 76 0.22 6.47 -18.09
CA GLY A 76 -1.22 6.66 -18.27
C GLY A 76 -2.04 6.10 -17.10
N VAL A 77 -3.33 5.86 -17.32
CA VAL A 77 -4.20 5.30 -16.28
C VAL A 77 -4.01 3.79 -16.22
N LEU A 78 -3.41 3.31 -15.14
CA LEU A 78 -3.32 1.88 -14.82
C LEU A 78 -4.59 1.46 -14.07
N LYS A 79 -5.45 0.68 -14.75
CA LYS A 79 -6.52 -0.08 -14.09
C LYS A 79 -6.08 -1.52 -14.04
N ASP A 80 -5.79 -1.99 -12.84
CA ASP A 80 -5.37 -3.36 -12.61
C ASP A 80 -5.97 -3.83 -11.29
N ASP A 81 -6.81 -4.86 -11.39
CA ASP A 81 -7.53 -5.49 -10.28
C ASP A 81 -6.57 -6.28 -9.35
N ASN A 82 -5.26 -6.25 -9.63
CA ASN A 82 -4.22 -6.80 -8.77
C ASN A 82 -3.72 -5.82 -7.70
N TYR A 83 -4.14 -4.56 -7.73
CA TYR A 83 -3.74 -3.55 -6.73
C TYR A 83 -4.94 -3.04 -5.92
N LEU A 84 -4.74 -2.88 -4.62
CA LEU A 84 -5.65 -2.14 -3.74
C LEU A 84 -5.91 -0.72 -4.26
N ALA A 85 -4.86 -0.04 -4.71
CA ALA A 85 -4.93 1.28 -5.32
C ALA A 85 -3.76 1.54 -6.25
N THR A 86 -4.02 2.26 -7.34
CA THR A 86 -2.99 2.79 -8.24
C THR A 86 -2.99 4.31 -8.16
N ILE A 87 -1.82 4.90 -7.88
CA ILE A 87 -1.67 6.33 -7.60
C ILE A 87 -0.53 6.89 -8.45
N ALA A 88 -0.87 7.77 -9.39
CA ALA A 88 0.12 8.46 -10.21
C ALA A 88 0.90 9.47 -9.35
N PHE A 89 2.15 9.73 -9.73
CA PHE A 89 2.89 10.85 -9.16
C PHE A 89 2.19 12.18 -9.51
N ASP A 90 2.21 13.14 -8.58
CA ASP A 90 1.65 14.48 -8.80
C ASP A 90 2.65 15.46 -9.43
N ASP A 91 3.90 15.05 -9.62
CA ASP A 91 4.94 15.78 -10.35
C ASP A 91 5.76 14.80 -11.22
N GLU A 92 6.22 15.23 -12.40
CA GLU A 92 7.04 14.37 -13.28
C GLU A 92 8.38 13.98 -12.63
N LYS A 93 8.84 14.74 -11.64
CA LYS A 93 10.13 14.48 -10.96
C LYS A 93 9.97 13.61 -9.72
N GLY A 94 8.75 13.33 -9.29
CA GLY A 94 8.47 12.54 -8.08
C GLY A 94 7.17 12.96 -7.43
N VAL A 95 7.10 12.89 -6.11
CA VAL A 95 5.84 13.05 -5.38
C VAL A 95 5.95 14.11 -4.29
N SER A 96 4.90 14.92 -4.13
CA SER A 96 4.80 15.85 -3.01
C SER A 96 4.71 15.12 -1.66
N GLY A 97 5.35 15.68 -0.63
CA GLY A 97 5.26 15.12 0.73
C GLY A 97 3.81 15.04 1.24
N GLY A 98 2.95 15.99 0.85
CA GLY A 98 1.54 15.99 1.18
C GLY A 98 0.76 14.85 0.53
N LEU A 99 1.12 14.45 -0.69
CA LEU A 99 0.57 13.27 -1.36
C LEU A 99 1.00 11.99 -0.62
N ILE A 100 2.30 11.83 -0.30
CA ILE A 100 2.78 10.68 0.50
C ILE A 100 2.05 10.60 1.85
N ASP A 101 1.91 11.73 2.55
CA ASP A 101 1.20 11.79 3.83
C ASP A 101 -0.25 11.31 3.70
N ALA A 102 -0.96 11.71 2.64
CA ALA A 102 -2.33 11.28 2.42
C ALA A 102 -2.41 9.79 2.13
N ILE A 103 -1.54 9.27 1.25
CA ILE A 103 -1.48 7.84 0.92
C ILE A 103 -1.26 7.01 2.19
N CYS A 104 -0.20 7.32 2.96
CA CYS A 104 0.11 6.57 4.18
C CYS A 104 -0.98 6.65 5.24
N LYS A 105 -1.62 7.83 5.43
CA LYS A 105 -2.74 7.97 6.38
C LYS A 105 -3.96 7.17 5.94
N THR A 106 -4.28 7.18 4.65
CA THR A 106 -5.40 6.38 4.13
C THR A 106 -5.13 4.89 4.27
N MET A 107 -3.94 4.42 3.86
CA MET A 107 -3.58 3.02 4.02
C MET A 107 -3.66 2.60 5.50
N ARG A 108 -3.21 3.43 6.45
CA ARG A 108 -3.31 3.12 7.89
C ARG A 108 -4.75 2.92 8.35
N LEU A 109 -5.67 3.77 7.90
CA LEU A 109 -7.09 3.65 8.22
C LEU A 109 -7.69 2.37 7.62
N VAL A 110 -7.44 2.14 6.33
CA VAL A 110 -7.93 0.98 5.58
C VAL A 110 -7.41 -0.33 6.20
N ILE A 111 -6.13 -0.41 6.58
CA ILE A 111 -5.61 -1.60 7.26
C ILE A 111 -6.20 -1.77 8.66
N GLY A 112 -6.41 -0.67 9.40
CA GLY A 112 -7.08 -0.75 10.70
C GLY A 112 -8.50 -1.33 10.61
N GLU A 113 -9.26 -0.93 9.58
CA GLU A 113 -10.58 -1.50 9.29
C GLU A 113 -10.47 -2.97 8.83
N ALA A 114 -9.52 -3.27 7.95
CA ALA A 114 -9.29 -4.60 7.41
C ALA A 114 -8.93 -5.65 8.48
N VAL A 115 -8.16 -5.28 9.50
CA VAL A 115 -7.84 -6.20 10.61
C VAL A 115 -9.11 -6.65 11.34
N VAL A 116 -10.04 -5.72 11.60
CA VAL A 116 -11.31 -6.04 12.25
C VAL A 116 -12.20 -6.88 11.33
N GLU A 117 -12.31 -6.50 10.05
CA GLU A 117 -13.09 -7.26 9.06
C GLU A 117 -12.53 -8.68 8.84
N LEU A 118 -11.21 -8.86 8.90
CA LEU A 118 -10.56 -10.17 8.80
C LEU A 118 -10.92 -11.05 9.99
N GLU A 119 -10.87 -10.51 11.21
CA GLU A 119 -11.28 -11.24 12.41
C GLU A 119 -12.75 -11.68 12.32
N GLU A 120 -13.64 -10.78 11.89
CA GLU A 120 -15.06 -11.10 11.71
C GLU A 120 -15.28 -12.17 10.64
N PHE A 121 -14.57 -12.09 9.51
CA PHE A 121 -14.61 -13.09 8.44
C PHE A 121 -14.18 -14.47 8.93
N LEU A 122 -13.15 -14.56 9.76
CA LEU A 122 -12.66 -15.84 10.29
C LEU A 122 -13.57 -16.45 11.37
N MET A 123 -14.37 -15.63 12.06
CA MET A 123 -15.18 -16.05 13.21
C MET A 123 -16.67 -16.20 12.91
N SER A 124 -17.13 -15.78 11.73
CA SER A 124 -18.55 -15.72 11.38
C SER A 124 -18.81 -16.27 9.98
N ASP A 125 -19.76 -17.19 9.87
CA ASP A 125 -20.25 -17.71 8.58
C ASP A 125 -21.11 -16.68 7.79
N ALA A 126 -21.20 -15.43 8.27
CA ALA A 126 -21.97 -14.37 7.61
C ALA A 126 -21.26 -13.74 6.40
N TYR A 127 -19.96 -14.03 6.22
CA TYR A 127 -19.12 -13.42 5.20
C TYR A 127 -18.53 -14.49 4.27
N ASP A 128 -18.80 -14.38 2.97
CA ASP A 128 -18.32 -15.35 1.99
C ASP A 128 -16.88 -15.08 1.52
N HIS A 129 -16.39 -13.84 1.65
CA HIS A 129 -15.05 -13.43 1.25
C HIS A 129 -14.56 -12.26 2.11
N PHE A 130 -13.23 -12.09 2.12
CA PHE A 130 -12.53 -10.97 2.70
C PHE A 130 -11.69 -10.27 1.64
N GLU A 131 -11.69 -8.94 1.65
CA GLU A 131 -10.84 -8.10 0.83
C GLU A 131 -10.53 -6.80 1.58
N ILE A 132 -9.38 -6.19 1.28
CA ILE A 132 -9.07 -4.86 1.78
C ILE A 132 -9.72 -3.85 0.84
N LYS A 133 -10.49 -2.90 1.39
CA LYS A 133 -11.28 -1.95 0.59
C LYS A 133 -10.61 -0.59 0.56
N TRP A 134 -10.11 -0.19 -0.60
CA TRP A 134 -9.63 1.19 -0.76
C TRP A 134 -10.79 2.18 -0.76
N ASN A 135 -10.78 3.10 0.20
CA ASN A 135 -11.77 4.17 0.26
C ASN A 135 -11.23 5.44 -0.42
N ASN A 136 -11.52 5.59 -1.71
CA ASN A 136 -11.08 6.75 -2.49
C ASN A 136 -11.66 8.07 -1.96
N GLN A 137 -12.86 8.05 -1.36
CA GLN A 137 -13.43 9.25 -0.75
C GLN A 137 -12.63 9.68 0.48
N ASN A 138 -12.27 8.76 1.37
CA ASN A 138 -11.42 9.04 2.53
C ASN A 138 -10.05 9.57 2.10
N TYR A 139 -9.48 9.02 1.03
CA TYR A 139 -8.23 9.49 0.44
C TYR A 139 -8.31 10.94 -0.04
N LEU A 140 -9.29 11.25 -0.89
CA LEU A 140 -9.51 12.61 -1.41
C LEU A 140 -9.83 13.61 -0.29
N SER A 141 -10.65 13.22 0.68
CA SER A 141 -10.95 14.03 1.87
C SER A 141 -9.70 14.29 2.72
N THR A 142 -8.80 13.32 2.84
CA THR A 142 -7.51 13.47 3.55
C THR A 142 -6.62 14.48 2.83
N LEU A 143 -6.48 14.36 1.50
CA LEU A 143 -5.75 15.32 0.68
C LEU A 143 -6.31 16.74 0.84
N GLN A 144 -7.63 16.88 0.75
CA GLN A 144 -8.29 18.18 0.88
C GLN A 144 -8.07 18.78 2.26
N THR A 145 -8.21 17.98 3.32
CA THR A 145 -7.97 18.41 4.71
C THR A 145 -6.54 18.91 4.91
N LEU A 146 -5.54 18.22 4.35
CA LEU A 146 -4.15 18.66 4.42
C LEU A 146 -3.97 20.04 3.76
N LYS A 147 -4.62 20.28 2.61
CA LYS A 147 -4.56 21.56 1.91
C LYS A 147 -5.28 22.67 2.69
N ASP A 148 -6.51 22.41 3.13
CA ASP A 148 -7.34 23.40 3.84
C ASP A 148 -6.77 23.81 5.19
N THR A 149 -6.01 22.92 5.83
CA THR A 149 -5.35 23.17 7.11
C THR A 149 -3.91 23.67 6.98
N SER A 150 -3.43 23.97 5.77
CA SER A 150 -2.04 24.39 5.50
C SER A 150 -1.00 23.40 6.01
N ARG A 151 -1.34 22.10 6.03
CA ARG A 151 -0.47 20.98 6.43
C ARG A 151 0.03 20.17 5.23
N PHE A 152 -0.36 20.55 4.02
CA PHE A 152 0.11 19.91 2.81
C PHE A 152 1.56 20.30 2.54
N ASP A 153 2.47 19.32 2.63
CA ASP A 153 3.87 19.50 2.30
C ASP A 153 4.07 19.54 0.78
N THR A 154 4.45 20.71 0.26
CA THR A 154 4.67 20.94 -1.17
C THR A 154 6.07 20.54 -1.63
N SER A 155 6.93 20.04 -0.74
CA SER A 155 8.27 19.58 -1.11
C SER A 155 8.17 18.36 -2.01
N ILE A 156 8.91 18.35 -3.12
CA ILE A 156 8.96 17.21 -4.03
C ILE A 156 10.05 16.25 -3.58
N TYR A 157 9.66 15.00 -3.38
CA TYR A 157 10.53 13.88 -3.11
C TYR A 157 10.76 13.13 -4.41
N SER A 158 12.00 13.02 -4.85
CA SER A 158 12.28 12.49 -6.18
C SER A 158 12.11 10.98 -6.23
N TYR A 159 11.85 10.45 -7.42
CA TYR A 159 12.04 9.01 -7.65
C TYR A 159 13.50 8.62 -7.31
N PRO A 160 13.75 7.48 -6.63
CA PRO A 160 15.10 7.08 -6.27
C PRO A 160 16.00 6.90 -7.49
N SER A 161 17.26 7.34 -7.40
CA SER A 161 18.28 7.15 -8.45
C SER A 161 19.22 5.96 -8.18
N GLU A 162 19.05 5.30 -7.05
CA GLU A 162 19.82 4.16 -6.57
C GLU A 162 18.94 3.35 -5.60
N LEU A 163 19.27 2.07 -5.41
CA LEU A 163 18.53 1.19 -4.53
C LEU A 163 18.60 1.68 -3.07
N PRO A 164 17.46 2.06 -2.45
CA PRO A 164 17.48 2.46 -1.05
C PRO A 164 17.71 1.25 -0.13
N GLU A 165 18.24 1.52 1.06
CA GLU A 165 18.50 0.47 2.05
C GLU A 165 17.19 -0.19 2.52
N GLY A 166 17.20 -1.52 2.69
CA GLY A 166 16.02 -2.29 3.12
C GLY A 166 14.93 -2.50 2.06
N VAL A 167 15.15 -2.04 0.81
CA VAL A 167 14.20 -2.18 -0.30
C VAL A 167 14.57 -3.37 -1.16
N VAL A 168 13.56 -4.12 -1.60
CA VAL A 168 13.76 -5.21 -2.58
C VAL A 168 13.81 -4.60 -3.99
N LYS A 169 14.96 -4.75 -4.66
CA LYS A 169 15.09 -4.43 -6.08
C LYS A 169 14.42 -5.52 -6.89
N ASN A 170 13.35 -5.19 -7.62
CA ASN A 170 12.86 -6.07 -8.66
C ASN A 170 13.50 -5.66 -9.99
N ASN A 171 14.23 -6.60 -10.56
CA ASN A 171 14.51 -6.57 -11.99
C ASN A 171 13.40 -7.43 -12.59
N GLU A 172 12.46 -6.83 -13.31
CA GLU A 172 11.60 -7.64 -14.18
C GLU A 172 12.53 -8.45 -15.08
N VAL A 173 12.49 -9.78 -14.93
CA VAL A 173 13.06 -10.69 -15.92
C VAL A 173 12.18 -10.50 -17.15
N GLU A 174 12.83 -10.17 -18.27
CA GLU A 174 12.24 -9.99 -19.61
C GLU A 174 11.08 -10.94 -19.96
#